data_AF-A0A6C0B173-F1
#
_entry.id   AF-A0A6C0B173-F1
#
_cell.length_a   1.000
_cell.length_b   1.000
_cell.length_c   1.000
_cell.angle_alpha   90.00
_cell.angle_beta   90.00
_cell.angle_gamma   90.00
#
_symmetry.space_group_name_H-M   'P 1'
#
loop_
_entity.id
_entity.type
_entity.pdbx_description
1 polymer ?
#
loop_
_entity_poly.entity_id
_entity_poly.type
_entity_poly.pdbx_seq_one_letter_code
_entity_poly.pdbx_strand_id
1 'polypeptide(L)'
;MADMVTVTFNKQMNAITSNIANIIVTIQNIALFSISISSLVCCVNYCIQGGQIVDANNNITSAAALFTNLLPVIGVHAIVDTFLTTSAELKMHHVCTMGILFYNYYYQVDEKDRFLILYSLLKTEISSIFYVLKYWLPKNTSLYVVNDIIFYISFFKFRIVDVYVEVIKSNYIFDVIFNKYSSSNFLLSSILFLSYYGLYVLNLYWFFIINKILYKHLTKISNINTDTLCHYICSYMHFLNIPLSIYIYSYNQKEYYIFDMIGITGLSITSYLYHYDIYNRLESREIEEYSVPDKDNMKLFFNDSLFIHIRSFLTVVTSYAATNDLLFACIISGMFHSIFIYHSIINIFDLYKYDNYNYNEKNKKQSQFLKLHNVIMILPISVDVLFVYFNSSNDIGISFLLTNILIGLLMIVEPFYKLTHVAFHGLLIVQNYYLSLSHSS
;
A
#
# COMPACT_ATOMS: atom_id res chain seq x y z
N MET A 1 -41.11 -24.93 -30.17
CA MET A 1 -41.48 -25.54 -28.87
C MET A 1 -40.24 -25.86 -28.04
N ALA A 2 -39.20 -26.50 -28.60
CA ALA A 2 -37.91 -26.72 -27.93
C ALA A 2 -37.26 -25.41 -27.42
N ASP A 3 -37.21 -24.36 -28.25
CA ASP A 3 -36.61 -23.07 -27.84
C ASP A 3 -37.33 -22.39 -26.66
N MET A 4 -38.66 -22.58 -26.56
CA MET A 4 -39.46 -21.97 -25.49
C MET A 4 -39.28 -22.69 -24.15
N VAL A 5 -39.05 -24.01 -24.17
CA VAL A 5 -38.72 -24.83 -22.99
C VAL A 5 -37.33 -24.46 -22.47
N THR A 6 -36.34 -24.33 -23.36
CA THR A 6 -34.97 -23.94 -23.00
C THR A 6 -34.90 -22.55 -22.37
N VAL A 7 -35.65 -21.58 -22.90
CA VAL A 7 -35.71 -20.22 -22.33
C VAL A 7 -36.36 -20.21 -20.94
N THR A 8 -37.43 -20.98 -20.74
CA THR A 8 -38.14 -21.05 -19.44
C THR A 8 -37.29 -21.75 -18.38
N PHE A 9 -36.62 -22.85 -18.74
CA PHE A 9 -35.69 -23.56 -17.87
C PHE A 9 -34.49 -22.68 -17.46
N ASN A 10 -33.88 -21.98 -18.43
CA ASN A 10 -32.77 -21.05 -18.15
C ASN A 10 -33.20 -19.91 -17.22
N LYS A 11 -34.41 -19.36 -17.38
CA LYS A 11 -34.95 -18.32 -16.51
C LYS A 11 -35.16 -18.81 -15.07
N GLN A 12 -35.69 -20.03 -14.91
CA GLN A 12 -35.85 -20.65 -13.59
C GLN A 12 -34.51 -20.97 -12.93
N MET A 13 -33.57 -21.54 -13.67
CA MET A 13 -32.22 -21.81 -13.18
C MET A 13 -31.50 -20.53 -12.74
N ASN A 14 -31.60 -19.44 -13.51
CA ASN A 14 -31.04 -18.14 -13.14
C ASN A 14 -31.69 -17.54 -11.87
N ALA A 15 -32.99 -17.75 -11.68
CA ALA A 15 -33.67 -17.31 -10.46
C ALA A 15 -33.22 -18.11 -9.23
N ILE A 16 -33.05 -19.43 -9.38
CA ILE A 16 -32.56 -20.31 -8.31
C ILE A 16 -31.11 -19.96 -7.94
N THR A 17 -30.23 -19.79 -8.93
CA THR A 17 -28.83 -19.41 -8.67
C THR A 17 -28.72 -18.03 -8.03
N SER A 18 -29.53 -17.05 -8.45
CA SER A 18 -29.59 -15.73 -7.83
C SER A 18 -30.09 -15.79 -6.38
N ASN A 19 -31.11 -16.60 -6.09
CA ASN A 19 -31.61 -16.78 -4.73
C ASN A 19 -30.58 -17.46 -3.81
N ILE A 20 -29.90 -18.51 -4.29
CA ILE A 20 -28.83 -19.18 -3.55
C ILE A 20 -27.70 -18.20 -3.24
N ALA A 21 -27.27 -17.41 -4.22
CA ALA A 21 -26.23 -16.40 -4.02
C ALA A 21 -26.62 -15.37 -2.95
N ASN A 22 -27.87 -14.88 -2.96
CA ASN A 22 -28.36 -13.95 -1.95
C ASN A 22 -28.39 -14.56 -0.54
N ILE A 23 -28.77 -15.85 -0.43
CA ILE A 23 -28.76 -16.58 0.85
C ILE A 23 -27.33 -16.71 1.38
N ILE A 24 -26.37 -17.09 0.52
CA ILE A 24 -24.96 -17.22 0.88
C ILE A 24 -24.43 -15.89 1.42
N VAL A 25 -24.63 -14.80 0.70
CA VAL A 25 -24.18 -13.45 1.13
C VAL A 25 -24.81 -13.06 2.46
N THR A 26 -26.08 -13.39 2.67
CA THR A 26 -26.77 -13.09 3.93
C THR A 26 -26.15 -13.87 5.11
N ILE A 27 -25.86 -15.16 4.93
CA ILE A 27 -25.21 -15.99 5.94
C ILE A 27 -23.79 -15.48 6.24
N GLN A 28 -23.02 -15.14 5.20
CA GLN A 28 -21.67 -14.57 5.36
C GLN A 28 -21.70 -13.27 6.17
N ASN A 29 -22.63 -12.36 5.87
CA ASN A 29 -22.80 -11.11 6.61
C ASN A 29 -23.21 -11.33 8.07
N ILE A 30 -24.12 -12.28 8.34
CA ILE A 30 -24.51 -12.62 9.73
C ILE A 30 -23.33 -13.21 10.50
N ALA A 31 -22.56 -14.10 9.87
CA ALA A 31 -21.38 -14.70 10.48
C ALA A 31 -20.31 -13.65 10.79
N LEU A 32 -19.98 -12.80 9.83
CA LEU A 32 -19.05 -11.69 10.00
C LEU A 32 -19.51 -10.76 11.13
N PHE A 33 -20.77 -10.32 11.10
CA PHE A 33 -21.31 -9.44 12.15
C PHE A 33 -21.22 -10.08 13.54
N SER A 34 -21.54 -11.37 13.67
CA SER A 34 -21.46 -12.09 14.94
C SER A 34 -20.01 -12.18 15.46
N ILE A 35 -19.05 -12.43 14.56
CA ILE A 35 -17.62 -12.42 14.90
C ILE A 35 -17.22 -11.03 15.35
N SER A 36 -17.55 -9.99 14.59
CA SER A 36 -17.18 -8.60 14.89
C SER A 36 -17.75 -8.08 16.21
N ILE A 37 -19.00 -8.42 16.52
CA ILE A 37 -19.60 -8.09 17.82
C ILE A 37 -18.89 -8.84 18.95
N SER A 38 -18.58 -10.13 18.76
CA SER A 38 -17.82 -10.91 19.74
C SER A 38 -16.43 -10.32 19.97
N SER A 39 -15.74 -9.88 18.90
CA SER A 39 -14.46 -9.19 18.97
C SER A 39 -14.56 -7.89 19.76
N LEU A 40 -15.60 -7.08 19.52
CA LEU A 40 -15.85 -5.86 20.28
C LEU A 40 -16.05 -6.16 21.78
N VAL A 41 -16.85 -7.17 22.13
CA VAL A 41 -17.07 -7.59 23.52
C VAL A 41 -15.76 -8.01 24.18
N CYS A 42 -14.94 -8.81 23.49
CA CYS A 42 -13.62 -9.20 23.96
C CYS A 42 -12.70 -7.99 24.23
N CYS A 43 -12.61 -7.05 23.29
CA CYS A 43 -11.82 -5.83 23.43
C CYS A 43 -12.33 -4.93 24.56
N VAL A 44 -13.64 -4.73 24.67
CA VAL A 44 -14.25 -3.92 25.75
C VAL A 44 -13.99 -4.55 27.12
N ASN A 45 -14.15 -5.87 27.25
CA ASN A 45 -13.85 -6.56 28.50
C ASN A 45 -12.38 -6.39 28.91
N TYR A 46 -11.45 -6.50 27.96
CA TYR A 46 -10.03 -6.24 28.21
C TYR A 46 -9.77 -4.81 28.70
N CYS A 47 -10.38 -3.81 28.05
CA CYS A 47 -10.25 -2.41 28.47
C CYS A 47 -10.82 -2.16 29.88
N ILE A 48 -11.96 -2.77 30.22
CA ILE A 48 -12.59 -2.65 31.55
C ILE A 48 -11.72 -3.27 32.64
N GLN A 49 -11.04 -4.39 32.36
CA GLN A 49 -10.16 -5.08 33.31
C GLN A 49 -8.84 -4.35 33.59
N GLY A 50 -8.69 -3.11 33.14
CA GLY A 50 -7.59 -2.23 33.52
C GLY A 50 -6.55 -2.02 32.43
N GLY A 51 -6.65 -2.67 31.27
CA GLY A 51 -6.03 -2.28 29.99
C GLY A 51 -4.53 -1.96 29.96
N GLN A 52 -3.78 -2.17 31.04
CA GLN A 52 -2.36 -1.91 31.11
C GLN A 52 -1.63 -3.21 30.82
N ILE A 53 -0.93 -3.24 29.68
CA ILE A 53 0.00 -4.30 29.26
C ILE A 53 1.14 -4.52 30.30
N VAL A 54 1.22 -3.67 31.34
CA VAL A 54 2.37 -3.56 32.25
C VAL A 54 2.26 -4.40 33.54
N ASP A 55 1.08 -4.85 33.99
CA ASP A 55 0.96 -5.72 35.19
C ASP A 55 0.67 -7.19 34.84
N ALA A 56 1.76 -7.90 34.55
CA ALA A 56 1.80 -9.04 33.64
C ALA A 56 1.50 -10.45 34.20
N ASN A 57 0.76 -10.64 35.31
CA ASN A 57 0.60 -12.02 35.84
C ASN A 57 -0.82 -12.52 36.16
N ASN A 58 -1.73 -11.74 36.74
CA ASN A 58 -3.02 -12.32 37.20
C ASN A 58 -4.28 -11.89 36.43
N ASN A 59 -4.29 -10.71 35.78
CA ASN A 59 -5.50 -10.23 35.07
C ASN A 59 -5.54 -10.65 33.58
N ILE A 60 -4.38 -10.89 32.96
CA ILE A 60 -4.28 -11.25 31.53
C ILE A 60 -4.93 -12.60 31.24
N THR A 61 -4.91 -13.56 32.17
CA THR A 61 -5.42 -14.93 31.95
C THR A 61 -6.93 -14.95 31.68
N SER A 62 -7.71 -14.16 32.41
CA SER A 62 -9.17 -14.12 32.22
C SER A 62 -9.58 -13.46 30.89
N ALA A 63 -8.89 -12.38 30.49
CA ALA A 63 -9.08 -11.77 29.19
C ALA A 63 -8.61 -12.70 28.06
N ALA A 64 -7.41 -13.27 28.17
CA ALA A 64 -6.81 -14.16 27.17
C ALA A 64 -7.68 -15.39 26.86
N ALA A 65 -8.40 -15.92 27.85
CA ALA A 65 -9.31 -17.05 27.65
C ALA A 65 -10.44 -16.73 26.63
N LEU A 66 -11.04 -15.54 26.70
CA LEU A 66 -12.10 -15.13 25.76
C LEU A 66 -11.58 -15.01 24.32
N PHE A 67 -10.37 -14.48 24.16
CA PHE A 67 -9.73 -14.35 22.85
C PHE A 67 -9.38 -15.72 22.27
N THR A 68 -8.85 -16.62 23.10
CA THR A 68 -8.54 -18.01 22.72
C THR A 68 -9.80 -18.77 22.29
N ASN A 69 -10.93 -18.57 22.96
CA ASN A 69 -12.19 -19.23 22.63
C ASN A 69 -12.83 -18.75 21.33
N LEU A 70 -12.61 -17.49 20.94
CA LEU A 70 -13.10 -16.95 19.67
C LEU A 70 -12.28 -17.45 18.47
N LEU A 71 -11.06 -17.91 18.72
CA LEU A 71 -10.09 -18.27 17.69
C LEU A 71 -10.54 -19.37 16.71
N PRO A 72 -11.08 -20.51 17.19
CA PRO A 72 -11.57 -21.56 16.30
C PRO A 72 -12.72 -21.07 15.42
N VAL A 73 -13.57 -20.17 15.94
CA VAL A 73 -14.70 -19.61 15.20
C VAL A 73 -14.22 -18.77 14.02
N ILE A 74 -13.22 -17.92 14.24
CA ILE A 74 -12.57 -17.12 13.18
C ILE A 74 -11.93 -18.05 12.15
N GLY A 75 -11.24 -19.11 12.59
CA GLY A 75 -10.59 -20.07 11.70
C GLY A 75 -11.59 -20.81 10.82
N VAL A 76 -12.67 -21.32 11.39
CA VAL A 76 -13.75 -21.98 10.64
C VAL A 76 -14.38 -21.00 9.66
N HIS A 77 -14.69 -19.77 10.09
CA HIS A 77 -15.22 -18.74 9.21
C HIS A 77 -14.27 -18.44 8.05
N ALA A 78 -12.99 -18.19 8.31
CA ALA A 78 -11.99 -17.90 7.27
C ALA A 78 -11.84 -19.06 6.28
N ILE A 79 -11.81 -20.31 6.74
CA ILE A 79 -11.75 -21.49 5.87
C ILE A 79 -12.98 -21.57 4.98
N VAL A 80 -14.18 -21.53 5.57
CA VAL A 80 -15.44 -21.64 4.82
C VAL A 80 -15.57 -20.48 3.84
N ASP A 81 -15.30 -19.26 4.28
CA ASP A 81 -15.46 -18.07 3.45
C ASP A 81 -14.45 -18.01 2.29
N THR A 82 -13.24 -18.55 2.47
CA THR A 82 -12.25 -18.68 1.38
C THR A 82 -12.79 -19.45 0.17
N PHE A 83 -13.63 -20.47 0.40
CA PHE A 83 -14.25 -21.25 -0.67
C PHE A 83 -15.53 -20.62 -1.22
N LEU A 84 -16.24 -19.83 -0.42
CA LEU A 84 -17.51 -19.21 -0.80
C LEU A 84 -17.32 -17.85 -1.49
N THR A 85 -16.29 -17.09 -1.12
CA THR A 85 -16.05 -15.78 -1.70
C THR A 85 -15.47 -15.87 -3.11
N THR A 86 -15.89 -14.97 -3.99
CA THR A 86 -15.31 -14.81 -5.32
C THR A 86 -14.20 -13.76 -5.36
N SER A 87 -14.07 -12.93 -4.32
CA SER A 87 -13.07 -11.86 -4.27
C SER A 87 -11.69 -12.43 -3.94
N ALA A 88 -10.72 -12.26 -4.85
CA ALA A 88 -9.34 -12.69 -4.62
C ALA A 88 -8.71 -11.99 -3.41
N GLU A 89 -9.03 -10.71 -3.21
CA GLU A 89 -8.58 -9.94 -2.06
C GLU A 89 -9.09 -10.53 -0.74
N LEU A 90 -10.37 -10.91 -0.69
CA LEU A 90 -10.95 -11.53 0.50
C LEU A 90 -10.36 -12.92 0.75
N LYS A 91 -10.06 -13.68 -0.31
CA LYS A 91 -9.30 -14.95 -0.18
C LYS A 91 -7.92 -14.71 0.41
N MET A 92 -7.18 -13.70 -0.07
CA MET A 92 -5.87 -13.36 0.49
C MET A 92 -5.98 -12.94 1.97
N HIS A 93 -7.00 -12.16 2.33
CA HIS A 93 -7.29 -11.82 3.72
C HIS A 93 -7.42 -13.08 4.59
N HIS A 94 -8.31 -14.00 4.18
CA HIS A 94 -8.53 -15.23 4.93
C HIS A 94 -7.30 -16.14 4.95
N VAL A 95 -6.53 -16.24 3.86
CA VAL A 95 -5.28 -17.00 3.83
C VAL A 95 -4.26 -16.45 4.83
N CYS A 96 -4.12 -15.14 4.91
CA CYS A 96 -3.24 -14.53 5.91
C CYS A 96 -3.76 -14.75 7.33
N THR A 97 -5.08 -14.60 7.56
CA THR A 97 -5.69 -14.94 8.85
C THR A 97 -5.40 -16.39 9.22
N MET A 98 -5.63 -17.34 8.31
CA MET A 98 -5.32 -18.76 8.51
C MET A 98 -3.83 -19.00 8.78
N GLY A 99 -2.92 -18.26 8.14
CA GLY A 99 -1.48 -18.34 8.42
C GLY A 99 -1.12 -17.93 9.85
N ILE A 100 -1.74 -16.86 10.36
CA ILE A 100 -1.59 -16.46 11.77
C ILE A 100 -2.11 -17.54 12.71
N LEU A 101 -3.30 -18.08 12.44
CA LEU A 101 -3.89 -19.15 13.25
C LEU A 101 -3.02 -20.41 13.25
N PHE A 102 -2.58 -20.82 12.07
CA PHE A 102 -1.74 -22.00 11.87
C PHE A 102 -0.45 -21.90 12.69
N TYR A 103 0.24 -20.76 12.64
CA TYR A 103 1.44 -20.54 13.44
C TYR A 103 1.17 -20.71 14.95
N ASN A 104 0.10 -20.08 15.45
CA ASN A 104 -0.24 -20.10 16.87
C ASN A 104 -0.52 -21.53 17.37
N TYR A 105 -1.25 -22.33 16.59
CA TYR A 105 -1.56 -23.71 16.94
C TYR A 105 -0.35 -24.64 16.77
N TYR A 106 0.43 -24.48 15.69
CA TYR A 106 1.57 -25.34 15.40
C TYR A 106 2.66 -25.22 16.48
N TYR A 107 3.00 -23.99 16.88
CA TYR A 107 4.03 -23.75 17.90
C TYR A 107 3.51 -23.80 19.34
N GLN A 108 2.20 -24.03 19.54
CA GLN A 108 1.57 -24.02 20.86
C GLN A 108 1.92 -22.74 21.65
N VAL A 109 1.82 -21.58 21.00
CA VAL A 109 2.19 -20.27 21.56
C VAL A 109 1.46 -20.05 22.88
N ASP A 110 2.19 -19.65 23.93
CA ASP A 110 1.62 -19.45 25.27
C ASP A 110 0.46 -18.44 25.22
N GLU A 111 -0.55 -18.62 26.06
CA GLU A 111 -1.76 -17.79 26.05
C GLU A 111 -1.47 -16.28 26.18
N LYS A 112 -0.44 -15.91 26.95
CA LYS A 112 -0.03 -14.51 27.13
C LYS A 112 0.47 -13.87 25.83
N ASP A 113 1.31 -14.58 25.07
CA ASP A 113 1.93 -14.08 23.85
C ASP A 113 0.93 -14.15 22.68
N ARG A 114 0.14 -15.23 22.64
CA ARG A 114 -0.96 -15.39 21.70
C ARG A 114 -2.03 -14.32 21.89
N PHE A 115 -2.36 -13.92 23.12
CA PHE A 115 -3.31 -12.84 23.36
C PHE A 115 -2.92 -11.55 22.64
N LEU A 116 -1.64 -11.15 22.66
CA LEU A 116 -1.16 -9.92 22.02
C LEU A 116 -1.31 -9.97 20.50
N ILE A 117 -0.97 -11.12 19.91
CA ILE A 117 -1.16 -11.43 18.48
C ILE A 117 -2.65 -11.33 18.09
N LEU A 118 -3.53 -11.93 18.89
CA LEU A 118 -4.96 -12.01 18.60
C LEU A 118 -5.72 -10.73 18.90
N TYR A 119 -5.28 -9.96 19.89
CA TYR A 119 -5.90 -8.70 20.26
C TYR A 119 -5.92 -7.74 19.08
N SER A 120 -4.77 -7.54 18.44
CA SER A 120 -4.65 -6.67 17.27
C SER A 120 -5.49 -7.17 16.09
N LEU A 121 -5.51 -8.49 15.84
CA LEU A 121 -6.33 -9.08 14.77
C LEU A 121 -7.83 -8.85 15.03
N LEU A 122 -8.30 -9.12 16.24
CA LEU A 122 -9.72 -8.96 16.57
C LEU A 122 -10.18 -7.52 16.60
N LYS A 123 -9.30 -6.60 16.97
CA LYS A 123 -9.58 -5.16 16.90
C LYS A 123 -9.91 -4.71 15.48
N THR A 124 -9.31 -5.33 14.46
CA THR A 124 -9.63 -5.03 13.04
C THR A 124 -11.08 -5.34 12.68
N GLU A 125 -11.70 -6.31 13.34
CA GLU A 125 -13.08 -6.72 13.10
C GLU A 125 -14.11 -5.73 13.62
N ILE A 126 -13.74 -4.82 14.53
CA ILE A 126 -14.68 -3.81 15.05
C ILE A 126 -15.21 -2.93 13.91
N SER A 127 -14.36 -2.57 12.95
CA SER A 127 -14.78 -1.81 11.76
C SER A 127 -15.74 -2.60 10.85
N SER A 128 -15.67 -3.93 10.86
CA SER A 128 -16.55 -4.82 10.07
C SER A 128 -18.02 -4.74 10.55
N ILE A 129 -18.28 -4.35 11.81
CA ILE A 129 -19.64 -4.08 12.32
C ILE A 129 -20.34 -3.06 11.43
N PHE A 130 -19.70 -1.91 11.22
CA PHE A 130 -20.27 -0.81 10.43
C PHE A 130 -20.29 -1.14 8.93
N TYR A 131 -19.36 -1.97 8.47
CA TYR A 131 -19.41 -2.51 7.11
C TYR A 131 -20.65 -3.36 6.87
N VAL A 132 -20.98 -4.29 7.78
CA VAL A 132 -22.15 -5.16 7.62
C VAL A 132 -23.46 -4.38 7.83
N LEU A 133 -23.53 -3.48 8.83
CA LEU A 133 -24.71 -2.66 9.08
C LEU A 133 -25.15 -1.86 7.84
N LYS A 134 -24.21 -1.47 6.99
CA LYS A 134 -24.48 -0.81 5.71
C LYS A 134 -25.45 -1.59 4.80
N TYR A 135 -25.44 -2.92 4.84
CA TYR A 135 -26.35 -3.77 4.06
C TYR A 135 -27.77 -3.82 4.62
N TRP A 136 -27.94 -3.52 5.90
CA TRP A 136 -29.24 -3.56 6.59
C TRP A 136 -29.87 -2.17 6.75
N LEU A 137 -29.07 -1.10 6.63
CA LEU A 137 -29.55 0.28 6.74
C LEU A 137 -30.08 0.83 5.39
N PRO A 138 -31.20 1.58 5.38
CA PRO A 138 -31.71 2.20 4.16
C PRO A 138 -30.81 3.35 3.67
N LYS A 139 -30.37 3.30 2.40
CA LYS A 139 -29.36 4.22 1.81
C LYS A 139 -29.69 5.71 1.90
N ASN A 140 -30.96 6.08 1.93
CA ASN A 140 -31.42 7.48 1.91
C ASN A 140 -31.63 8.08 3.31
N THR A 141 -31.05 7.48 4.36
CA THR A 141 -31.25 7.90 5.75
C THR A 141 -30.00 8.54 6.33
N SER A 142 -30.18 9.44 7.30
CA SER A 142 -29.06 10.01 8.07
C SER A 142 -28.27 8.93 8.81
N LEU A 143 -28.94 7.87 9.29
CA LEU A 143 -28.29 6.72 9.92
C LEU A 143 -27.28 6.01 9.00
N TYR A 144 -27.61 5.86 7.72
CA TYR A 144 -26.69 5.28 6.75
C TYR A 144 -25.43 6.15 6.56
N VAL A 145 -25.60 7.47 6.48
CA VAL A 145 -24.47 8.42 6.36
C VAL A 145 -23.60 8.39 7.62
N VAL A 146 -24.21 8.41 8.81
CA VAL A 146 -23.49 8.30 10.09
C VAL A 146 -22.72 6.97 10.16
N ASN A 147 -23.34 5.86 9.76
CA ASN A 147 -22.68 4.56 9.71
C ASN A 147 -21.46 4.57 8.76
N ASP A 148 -21.57 5.17 7.58
CA ASP A 148 -20.45 5.27 6.63
C ASP A 148 -19.28 6.10 7.20
N ILE A 149 -19.57 7.18 7.94
CA ILE A 149 -18.55 7.98 8.62
C ILE A 149 -17.87 7.17 9.73
N ILE A 150 -18.65 6.47 10.56
CA ILE A 150 -18.11 5.64 11.65
C ILE A 150 -17.30 4.47 11.07
N PHE A 151 -17.75 3.86 9.97
CA PHE A 151 -16.98 2.86 9.24
C PHE A 151 -15.63 3.43 8.81
N TYR A 152 -15.59 4.59 8.17
CA TYR A 152 -14.34 5.22 7.73
C TYR A 152 -13.37 5.46 8.91
N ILE A 153 -13.86 6.09 9.98
CA ILE A 153 -13.04 6.44 11.16
C ILE A 153 -12.54 5.17 11.85
N SER A 154 -13.42 4.19 12.07
CA SER A 154 -13.06 2.92 12.72
C SER A 154 -12.11 2.08 11.86
N PHE A 155 -12.27 2.08 10.53
CA PHE A 155 -11.35 1.42 9.60
C PHE A 155 -9.96 2.06 9.70
N PHE A 156 -9.88 3.39 9.61
CA PHE A 156 -8.62 4.11 9.73
C PHE A 156 -7.95 3.86 11.09
N LYS A 157 -8.69 3.98 12.20
CA LYS A 157 -8.15 3.76 13.54
C LYS A 157 -7.69 2.32 13.75
N PHE A 158 -8.58 1.35 13.57
CA PHE A 158 -8.33 -0.03 13.99
C PHE A 158 -7.55 -0.84 12.98
N ARG A 159 -7.70 -0.60 11.67
CA ARG A 159 -7.02 -1.40 10.63
C ARG A 159 -5.74 -0.76 10.09
N ILE A 160 -5.59 0.56 10.20
CA ILE A 160 -4.41 1.29 9.71
C ILE A 160 -3.52 1.68 10.89
N VAL A 161 -4.00 2.58 11.76
CA VAL A 161 -3.17 3.15 12.84
C VAL A 161 -2.80 2.10 13.89
N ASP A 162 -3.77 1.37 14.41
CA ASP A 162 -3.53 0.45 15.52
C ASP A 162 -2.74 -0.78 15.09
N VAL A 163 -3.04 -1.37 13.94
CA VAL A 163 -2.22 -2.46 13.38
C VAL A 163 -0.79 -1.99 13.14
N TYR A 164 -0.59 -0.77 12.62
CA TYR A 164 0.76 -0.25 12.40
C TYR A 164 1.55 -0.11 13.72
N VAL A 165 0.94 0.51 14.74
CA VAL A 165 1.62 0.79 16.01
C VAL A 165 1.79 -0.47 16.86
N GLU A 166 0.74 -1.28 16.98
CA GLU A 166 0.70 -2.45 17.88
C GLU A 166 1.38 -3.68 17.27
N VAL A 167 1.40 -3.80 15.93
CA VAL A 167 1.96 -4.98 15.24
C VAL A 167 3.17 -4.64 14.39
N ILE A 168 3.04 -3.78 13.39
CA ILE A 168 4.07 -3.59 12.35
C ILE A 168 5.34 -2.92 12.91
N LYS A 169 5.18 -1.96 13.82
CA LYS A 169 6.29 -1.24 14.47
C LYS A 169 6.75 -1.92 15.77
N SER A 170 6.04 -2.93 16.26
CA SER A 170 6.28 -3.48 17.58
C SER A 170 7.46 -4.47 17.56
N ASN A 171 8.61 -4.03 18.08
CA ASN A 171 9.80 -4.89 18.27
C ASN A 171 9.49 -6.10 19.16
N TYR A 172 8.55 -5.97 20.10
CA TYR A 172 8.12 -7.07 20.93
C TYR A 172 7.46 -8.20 20.13
N ILE A 173 6.61 -7.88 19.15
CA ILE A 173 6.01 -8.91 18.29
C ILE A 173 7.10 -9.60 17.48
N PHE A 174 8.08 -8.85 16.97
CA PHE A 174 9.24 -9.45 16.30
C PHE A 174 10.01 -10.42 17.22
N ASP A 175 10.29 -10.01 18.47
CA ASP A 175 11.02 -10.83 19.44
C ASP A 175 10.27 -12.10 19.83
N VAL A 176 8.96 -12.01 20.10
CA VAL A 176 8.11 -13.16 20.39
C VAL A 176 8.10 -14.12 19.20
N ILE A 177 7.93 -13.60 17.99
CA ILE A 177 7.81 -14.42 16.77
C ILE A 177 9.12 -15.13 16.49
N PHE A 178 10.22 -14.38 16.34
CA PHE A 178 11.48 -14.93 15.82
C PHE A 178 12.36 -15.51 16.92
N ASN A 179 12.52 -14.83 18.04
CA ASN A 179 13.51 -15.23 19.05
C ASN A 179 12.95 -16.29 20.00
N LYS A 180 11.68 -16.16 20.43
CA LYS A 180 11.10 -17.07 21.43
C LYS A 180 10.62 -18.40 20.83
N TYR A 181 9.82 -18.37 19.76
CA TYR A 181 9.13 -19.57 19.27
C TYR A 181 9.68 -20.19 17.98
N SER A 182 10.36 -19.41 17.13
CA SER A 182 10.70 -19.88 15.77
C SER A 182 12.17 -19.69 15.36
N SER A 183 13.06 -19.55 16.34
CA SER A 183 14.50 -19.32 16.13
C SER A 183 15.19 -20.43 15.31
N SER A 184 14.62 -21.64 15.30
CA SER A 184 15.15 -22.81 14.58
C SER A 184 14.46 -23.11 13.25
N ASN A 185 13.37 -22.42 12.89
CA ASN A 185 12.59 -22.72 11.68
C ASN A 185 12.11 -21.44 10.98
N PHE A 186 13.04 -20.89 10.19
CA PHE A 186 12.86 -19.68 9.38
C PHE A 186 11.63 -19.72 8.46
N LEU A 187 11.31 -20.88 7.87
CA LEU A 187 10.18 -21.01 6.95
C LEU A 187 8.86 -20.67 7.65
N LEU A 188 8.68 -21.18 8.87
CA LEU A 188 7.43 -21.00 9.60
C LEU A 188 7.34 -19.62 10.27
N SER A 189 8.48 -19.03 10.68
CA SER A 189 8.55 -17.60 11.04
C SER A 189 8.12 -16.71 9.88
N SER A 190 8.56 -17.04 8.66
CA SER A 190 8.24 -16.30 7.44
C SER A 190 6.74 -16.35 7.12
N ILE A 191 6.05 -17.47 7.40
CA ILE A 191 4.60 -17.58 7.20
C ILE A 191 3.86 -16.56 8.07
N LEU A 192 4.21 -16.44 9.35
CA LEU A 192 3.55 -15.50 10.25
C LEU A 192 3.84 -14.05 9.85
N PHE A 193 5.11 -13.75 9.54
CA PHE A 193 5.53 -12.43 9.05
C PHE A 193 4.76 -12.05 7.79
N LEU A 194 4.77 -12.91 6.76
CA LEU A 194 4.06 -12.67 5.51
C LEU A 194 2.56 -12.51 5.73
N SER A 195 1.98 -13.23 6.69
CA SER A 195 0.55 -13.13 7.01
C SER A 195 0.19 -11.78 7.63
N TYR A 196 0.96 -11.30 8.62
CA TYR A 196 0.68 -10.00 9.24
C TYR A 196 0.92 -8.83 8.30
N TYR A 197 2.07 -8.80 7.63
CA TYR A 197 2.38 -7.75 6.67
C TYR A 197 1.44 -7.83 5.47
N GLY A 198 1.07 -9.03 5.02
CA GLY A 198 0.07 -9.24 3.97
C GLY A 198 -1.30 -8.68 4.34
N LEU A 199 -1.79 -8.95 5.56
CA LEU A 199 -3.03 -8.36 6.07
C LEU A 199 -2.96 -6.83 6.12
N TYR A 200 -1.83 -6.29 6.58
CA TYR A 200 -1.68 -4.84 6.69
C TYR A 200 -1.62 -4.16 5.31
N VAL A 201 -0.88 -4.73 4.35
CA VAL A 201 -0.85 -4.26 2.96
C VAL A 201 -2.25 -4.32 2.33
N LEU A 202 -3.01 -5.38 2.61
CA LEU A 202 -4.38 -5.49 2.13
C LEU A 202 -5.31 -4.45 2.77
N ASN A 203 -5.15 -4.16 4.06
CA ASN A 203 -5.88 -3.09 4.73
C ASN A 203 -5.55 -1.71 4.14
N LEU A 204 -4.28 -1.45 3.79
CA LEU A 204 -3.88 -0.22 3.08
C LEU A 204 -4.49 -0.14 1.69
N TYR A 205 -4.51 -1.26 0.94
CA TYR A 205 -5.16 -1.34 -0.36
C TYR A 205 -6.65 -1.00 -0.27
N TRP A 206 -7.38 -1.61 0.67
CA TRP A 206 -8.79 -1.28 0.92
C TRP A 206 -8.98 0.16 1.39
N PHE A 207 -8.08 0.69 2.21
CA PHE A 207 -8.11 2.09 2.60
C PHE A 207 -7.99 3.03 1.39
N PHE A 208 -7.13 2.72 0.42
CA PHE A 208 -7.06 3.48 -0.82
C PHE A 208 -8.35 3.40 -1.64
N ILE A 209 -9.01 2.24 -1.73
CA ILE A 209 -10.33 2.12 -2.39
C ILE A 209 -11.37 2.99 -1.68
N ILE A 210 -11.42 2.95 -0.35
CA ILE A 210 -12.35 3.76 0.44
C ILE A 210 -12.10 5.25 0.18
N ASN A 211 -10.84 5.69 0.17
CA ASN A 211 -10.46 7.06 -0.19
C ASN A 211 -10.85 7.43 -1.61
N LYS A 212 -10.75 6.51 -2.58
CA LYS A 212 -11.21 6.72 -3.95
C LYS A 212 -12.69 7.03 -4.04
N ILE A 213 -13.50 6.25 -3.31
CA ILE A 213 -14.94 6.46 -3.24
C ILE A 213 -15.24 7.82 -2.59
N LEU A 214 -14.58 8.15 -1.48
CA LEU A 214 -14.75 9.43 -0.78
C LEU A 214 -14.37 10.61 -1.66
N TYR A 215 -13.21 10.55 -2.33
CA TYR A 215 -12.71 11.61 -3.18
C TYR A 215 -13.63 11.86 -4.38
N LYS A 216 -14.21 10.81 -4.99
CA LYS A 216 -15.25 10.95 -6.04
C LYS A 216 -16.47 11.75 -5.58
N HIS A 217 -16.81 11.73 -4.29
CA HIS A 217 -17.88 12.56 -3.75
C HIS A 217 -17.43 14.02 -3.56
N LEU A 218 -16.18 14.24 -3.11
CA LEU A 218 -15.62 15.58 -2.93
C LEU A 218 -15.51 16.35 -4.24
N THR A 219 -15.09 15.69 -5.34
CA THR A 219 -14.96 16.33 -6.65
C THR A 219 -16.28 16.76 -7.27
N LYS A 220 -17.42 16.25 -6.79
CA LYS A 220 -18.74 16.77 -7.18
C LYS A 220 -19.08 18.10 -6.52
N ILE A 221 -18.43 18.40 -5.39
CA ILE A 221 -18.66 19.62 -4.60
C ILE A 221 -17.65 20.69 -4.98
N SER A 222 -16.40 20.31 -5.25
CA SER A 222 -15.32 21.24 -5.59
C SER A 222 -14.60 20.85 -6.88
N ASN A 223 -14.29 21.84 -7.72
CA ASN A 223 -13.54 21.64 -8.96
C ASN A 223 -12.02 21.57 -8.71
N ILE A 224 -11.60 20.67 -7.81
CA ILE A 224 -10.19 20.50 -7.41
C ILE A 224 -9.43 19.49 -8.27
N ASN A 225 -10.14 18.68 -9.06
CA ASN A 225 -9.55 17.61 -9.86
C ASN A 225 -9.19 18.08 -11.26
N THR A 226 -8.21 18.99 -11.35
CA THR A 226 -7.72 19.55 -12.62
C THR A 226 -6.24 19.24 -12.82
N ASP A 227 -5.85 18.97 -14.07
CA ASP A 227 -4.44 18.72 -14.43
C ASP A 227 -3.58 19.95 -14.16
N THR A 228 -4.10 21.15 -14.40
CA THR A 228 -3.41 22.42 -14.13
C THR A 228 -3.01 22.53 -12.65
N LEU A 229 -3.92 22.26 -11.71
CA LEU A 229 -3.61 22.31 -10.28
C LEU A 229 -2.60 21.22 -9.90
N CYS A 230 -2.76 20.02 -10.44
CA CYS A 230 -1.84 18.92 -10.20
C CYS A 230 -0.40 19.30 -10.59
N HIS A 231 -0.20 19.77 -11.83
CA HIS A 231 1.13 20.10 -12.33
C HIS A 231 1.71 21.32 -11.63
N TYR A 232 0.91 22.34 -11.29
CA TYR A 232 1.35 23.47 -10.47
C TYR A 232 1.95 23.01 -9.13
N ILE A 233 1.22 22.17 -8.38
CA ILE A 233 1.70 21.69 -7.08
C ILE A 233 2.95 20.83 -7.26
N CYS A 234 2.94 19.89 -8.20
CA CYS A 234 4.06 18.98 -8.47
C CYS A 234 5.35 19.71 -8.88
N SER A 235 5.27 20.87 -9.54
CA SER A 235 6.45 21.68 -9.86
C SER A 235 7.28 22.02 -8.63
N TYR A 236 6.65 22.29 -7.49
CA TYR A 236 7.35 22.76 -6.29
C TYR A 236 7.58 21.68 -5.24
N MET A 237 6.81 20.59 -5.23
CA MET A 237 6.85 19.60 -4.14
C MET A 237 8.22 18.96 -3.94
N HIS A 238 8.96 18.64 -4.99
CA HIS A 238 10.27 17.99 -4.84
C HIS A 238 11.32 18.87 -4.17
N PHE A 239 11.23 20.20 -4.27
CA PHE A 239 12.13 21.09 -3.56
C PHE A 239 12.04 20.97 -2.04
N LEU A 240 10.93 20.47 -1.48
CA LEU A 240 10.80 20.20 -0.05
C LEU A 240 11.80 19.14 0.45
N ASN A 241 12.30 18.27 -0.43
CA ASN A 241 13.31 17.27 -0.08
C ASN A 241 14.66 17.89 0.29
N ILE A 242 15.02 19.04 -0.29
CA ILE A 242 16.31 19.69 -0.04
C ILE A 242 16.43 20.16 1.43
N PRO A 243 15.56 21.06 1.95
CA PRO A 243 15.66 21.50 3.34
C PRO A 243 15.43 20.35 4.32
N LEU A 244 14.59 19.37 3.98
CA LEU A 244 14.38 18.17 4.79
C LEU A 244 15.67 17.36 4.96
N SER A 245 16.37 17.06 3.87
CA SER A 245 17.61 16.30 3.91
C SER A 245 18.75 17.10 4.55
N ILE A 246 18.84 18.41 4.31
CA ILE A 246 19.82 19.27 5.02
C ILE A 246 19.59 19.20 6.54
N TYR A 247 18.33 19.29 6.98
CA TYR A 247 18.00 19.19 8.40
C TYR A 247 18.44 17.84 8.99
N ILE A 248 18.13 16.72 8.35
CA ILE A 248 18.50 15.39 8.83
C ILE A 248 20.02 15.18 8.81
N TYR A 249 20.67 15.51 7.69
CA TYR A 249 22.12 15.34 7.53
C TYR A 249 22.95 16.29 8.38
N SER A 250 22.38 17.40 8.88
CA SER A 250 23.07 18.26 9.85
C SER A 250 23.45 17.53 11.15
N TYR A 251 22.78 16.42 11.46
CA TYR A 251 23.08 15.56 12.60
C TYR A 251 24.04 14.40 12.26
N ASN A 252 24.40 14.22 10.99
CA ASN A 252 25.25 13.12 10.52
C ASN A 252 26.72 13.56 10.46
N GLN A 253 27.62 12.74 10.99
CA GLN A 253 29.07 12.97 10.95
C GLN A 253 29.74 12.43 9.68
N LYS A 254 29.06 11.58 8.90
CA LYS A 254 29.60 10.95 7.68
C LYS A 254 29.40 11.88 6.48
N GLU A 255 30.45 12.22 5.73
CA GLU A 255 30.37 13.16 4.59
C GLU A 255 29.72 12.57 3.31
N TYR A 256 29.44 11.26 3.27
CA TYR A 256 28.94 10.55 2.08
C TYR A 256 27.51 10.93 1.65
N TYR A 257 26.77 11.67 2.50
CA TYR A 257 25.44 12.20 2.13
C TYR A 257 25.49 13.20 0.97
N ILE A 258 26.68 13.70 0.60
CA ILE A 258 26.84 14.62 -0.53
C ILE A 258 26.35 14.02 -1.85
N PHE A 259 26.53 12.70 -2.06
CA PHE A 259 26.05 12.02 -3.26
C PHE A 259 24.53 12.05 -3.35
N ASP A 260 23.84 11.70 -2.26
CA ASP A 260 22.37 11.79 -2.19
C ASP A 260 21.88 13.24 -2.36
N MET A 261 22.56 14.23 -1.76
CA MET A 261 22.22 15.64 -1.93
C MET A 261 22.33 16.12 -3.38
N ILE A 262 23.33 15.66 -4.15
CA ILE A 262 23.44 15.92 -5.58
C ILE A 262 22.24 15.31 -6.32
N GLY A 263 21.89 14.06 -6.01
CA GLY A 263 20.73 13.38 -6.58
C GLY A 263 19.41 14.10 -6.30
N ILE A 264 19.16 14.48 -5.04
CA ILE A 264 17.96 15.22 -4.62
C ILE A 264 17.86 16.56 -5.34
N THR A 265 18.96 17.32 -5.37
CA THR A 265 18.98 18.65 -5.98
C THR A 265 18.75 18.57 -7.48
N GLY A 266 19.46 17.66 -8.16
CA GLY A 266 19.29 17.43 -9.59
C GLY A 266 17.86 17.04 -9.96
N LEU A 267 17.29 16.06 -9.27
CA LEU A 267 15.91 15.63 -9.50
C LEU A 267 14.89 16.73 -9.18
N SER A 268 15.11 17.54 -8.15
CA SER A 268 14.21 18.65 -7.83
C SER A 268 14.17 19.68 -8.96
N ILE A 269 15.33 20.00 -9.55
CA ILE A 269 15.43 20.91 -10.69
C ILE A 269 14.75 20.32 -11.94
N THR A 270 15.04 19.07 -12.30
CA THR A 270 14.45 18.47 -13.51
C THR A 270 12.93 18.29 -13.39
N SER A 271 12.46 17.86 -12.21
CA SER A 271 11.04 17.71 -11.93
C SER A 271 10.32 19.05 -11.99
N TYR A 272 10.91 20.12 -11.45
CA TYR A 272 10.36 21.47 -11.58
C TYR A 272 10.21 21.87 -13.04
N LEU A 273 11.29 21.77 -13.83
CA LEU A 273 11.28 22.17 -15.24
C LEU A 273 10.23 21.37 -16.03
N TYR A 274 10.14 20.07 -15.81
CA TYR A 274 9.18 19.21 -16.49
C TYR A 274 7.73 19.53 -16.11
N HIS A 275 7.40 19.59 -14.81
CA HIS A 275 6.04 19.86 -14.38
C HIS A 275 5.59 21.30 -14.66
N TYR A 276 6.51 22.27 -14.57
CA TYR A 276 6.22 23.67 -14.83
C TYR A 276 5.98 23.96 -16.32
N ASP A 277 6.71 23.28 -17.22
CA ASP A 277 6.44 23.31 -18.66
C ASP A 277 5.01 22.86 -18.96
N ILE A 278 4.61 21.69 -18.43
CA ILE A 278 3.25 21.17 -18.61
C ILE A 278 2.20 22.11 -18.03
N TYR A 279 2.45 22.66 -16.84
CA TYR A 279 1.58 23.65 -16.22
C TYR A 279 1.36 24.87 -17.12
N ASN A 280 2.44 25.47 -17.65
CA ASN A 280 2.33 26.65 -18.51
C ASN A 280 1.54 26.36 -19.78
N ARG A 281 1.74 25.18 -20.39
CA ARG A 281 1.03 24.77 -21.62
C ARG A 281 -0.45 24.52 -21.37
N LEU A 282 -0.82 23.99 -20.20
CA LEU A 282 -2.21 23.86 -19.76
C LEU A 282 -2.85 25.24 -19.47
N GLU A 283 -2.11 26.13 -18.81
CA GLU A 283 -2.57 27.49 -18.47
C GLU A 283 -2.77 28.35 -19.74
N SER A 284 -1.84 28.27 -20.69
CA SER A 284 -1.91 28.96 -21.98
C SER A 284 -2.92 28.33 -22.95
N ARG A 285 -3.52 27.18 -22.59
CA ARG A 285 -4.44 26.38 -23.42
C ARG A 285 -3.81 25.88 -24.73
N GLU A 286 -2.49 25.69 -24.75
CA GLU A 286 -1.81 24.97 -25.84
C GLU A 286 -2.19 23.49 -25.86
N ILE A 287 -2.48 22.92 -24.69
CA ILE A 287 -2.98 21.56 -24.51
C ILE A 287 -4.20 21.56 -23.56
N GLU A 288 -5.15 20.64 -23.77
CA GLU A 288 -6.33 20.50 -22.91
C GLU A 288 -6.09 19.58 -21.71
N GLU A 289 -5.38 18.46 -21.94
CA GLU A 289 -5.01 17.50 -20.90
C GLU A 289 -3.62 16.91 -21.20
N TYR A 290 -2.92 16.51 -20.14
CA TYR A 290 -1.62 15.86 -20.26
C TYR A 290 -1.71 14.39 -19.89
N SER A 291 -1.47 13.50 -20.86
CA SER A 291 -1.53 12.05 -20.65
C SER A 291 -0.24 11.32 -21.06
N VAL A 292 0.44 11.81 -22.09
CA VAL A 292 1.68 11.23 -22.62
C VAL A 292 2.62 12.36 -23.02
N PRO A 293 3.95 12.21 -22.82
CA PRO A 293 4.91 13.15 -23.38
C PRO A 293 4.78 13.27 -24.90
N ASP A 294 4.79 14.51 -25.38
CA ASP A 294 4.84 14.85 -26.79
C ASP A 294 6.25 15.29 -27.20
N LYS A 295 6.45 15.61 -28.48
CA LYS A 295 7.77 15.99 -28.99
C LYS A 295 8.33 17.25 -28.32
N ASP A 296 7.46 18.16 -27.91
CA ASP A 296 7.86 19.46 -27.38
C ASP A 296 8.39 19.33 -25.94
N ASN A 297 7.86 18.37 -25.16
CA ASN A 297 8.31 18.14 -23.79
C ASN A 297 9.10 16.84 -23.56
N MET A 298 9.31 16.02 -24.60
CA MET A 298 10.01 14.72 -24.51
C MET A 298 11.39 14.82 -23.85
N LYS A 299 12.13 15.89 -24.17
CA LYS A 299 13.46 16.13 -23.61
C LYS A 299 13.41 16.36 -22.09
N LEU A 300 12.43 17.12 -21.62
CA LEU A 300 12.22 17.37 -20.20
C LEU A 300 11.78 16.09 -19.48
N PHE A 301 10.88 15.33 -20.08
CA PHE A 301 10.46 14.02 -19.57
C PHE A 301 11.65 13.05 -19.42
N PHE A 302 12.51 12.94 -20.44
CA PHE A 302 13.68 12.09 -20.39
C PHE A 302 14.70 12.55 -19.34
N ASN A 303 14.95 13.86 -19.25
CA ASN A 303 15.83 14.41 -18.22
C ASN A 303 15.31 14.09 -16.82
N ASP A 304 14.02 14.27 -16.57
CA ASP A 304 13.42 13.96 -15.28
C ASP A 304 13.56 12.47 -14.94
N SER A 305 13.20 11.60 -15.88
CA SER A 305 13.37 10.14 -15.75
C SER A 305 14.83 9.77 -15.47
N LEU A 306 15.79 10.34 -16.20
CA LEU A 306 17.21 10.08 -15.99
C LEU A 306 17.65 10.49 -14.59
N PHE A 307 17.20 11.64 -14.08
CA PHE A 307 17.55 12.09 -12.73
C PHE A 307 16.88 11.28 -11.61
N ILE A 308 15.70 10.69 -11.84
CA ILE A 308 15.13 9.67 -10.93
C ILE A 308 16.12 8.51 -10.79
N HIS A 309 16.61 8.00 -11.92
CA HIS A 309 17.55 6.88 -11.94
C HIS A 309 18.94 7.24 -11.39
N ILE A 310 19.47 8.44 -11.68
CA ILE A 310 20.72 8.93 -11.09
C ILE A 310 20.57 9.04 -9.58
N ARG A 311 19.49 9.63 -9.07
CA ARG A 311 19.26 9.75 -7.63
C ARG A 311 19.18 8.37 -6.97
N SER A 312 18.39 7.45 -7.52
CA SER A 312 18.28 6.06 -7.02
C SER A 312 19.65 5.39 -6.86
N PHE A 313 20.48 5.46 -7.91
CA PHE A 313 21.85 4.94 -7.87
C PHE A 313 22.70 5.64 -6.81
N LEU A 314 22.65 6.98 -6.72
CA LEU A 314 23.42 7.74 -5.73
C LEU A 314 22.98 7.43 -4.29
N THR A 315 21.71 7.11 -4.05
CA THR A 315 21.21 6.63 -2.76
C THR A 315 21.87 5.30 -2.38
N VAL A 316 22.04 4.35 -3.32
CA VAL A 316 22.80 3.11 -3.06
C VAL A 316 24.27 3.41 -2.75
N VAL A 317 24.90 4.30 -3.52
CA VAL A 317 26.28 4.74 -3.28
C VAL A 317 26.42 5.32 -1.87
N THR A 318 25.53 6.23 -1.46
CA THR A 318 25.55 6.83 -0.12
C THR A 318 25.34 5.77 0.96
N SER A 319 24.35 4.88 0.80
CA SER A 319 24.06 3.82 1.77
C SER A 319 25.27 2.91 2.01
N TYR A 320 25.93 2.48 0.96
CA TYR A 320 27.02 1.51 1.06
C TYR A 320 28.42 2.14 1.17
N ALA A 321 28.56 3.47 1.12
CA ALA A 321 29.85 4.16 1.02
C ALA A 321 30.90 3.74 2.07
N ALA A 322 30.45 3.38 3.29
CA ALA A 322 31.30 2.97 4.41
C ALA A 322 31.38 1.45 4.60
N THR A 323 30.86 0.66 3.66
CA THR A 323 30.75 -0.81 3.77
C THR A 323 31.68 -1.50 2.77
N ASN A 324 32.08 -2.74 3.06
CA ASN A 324 32.88 -3.56 2.14
C ASN A 324 32.09 -3.97 0.88
N ASP A 325 30.76 -3.91 0.92
CA ASP A 325 29.88 -4.35 -0.17
C ASP A 325 29.56 -3.25 -1.18
N LEU A 326 30.16 -2.06 -1.05
CA LEU A 326 29.95 -0.91 -1.95
C LEU A 326 30.11 -1.28 -3.42
N LEU A 327 31.22 -1.93 -3.78
CA LEU A 327 31.50 -2.26 -5.17
C LEU A 327 30.44 -3.22 -5.73
N PHE A 328 30.02 -4.21 -4.95
CA PHE A 328 29.01 -5.18 -5.35
C PHE A 328 27.65 -4.51 -5.56
N ALA A 329 27.18 -3.71 -4.59
CA ALA A 329 25.92 -2.97 -4.68
C ALA A 329 25.91 -2.01 -5.89
N CYS A 330 27.00 -1.25 -6.09
CA CYS A 330 27.15 -0.32 -7.21
C CYS A 330 27.16 -1.03 -8.57
N ILE A 331 27.81 -2.19 -8.70
CA ILE A 331 27.81 -2.94 -9.97
C ILE A 331 26.40 -3.41 -10.32
N ILE A 332 25.69 -4.01 -9.35
CA ILE A 332 24.34 -4.52 -9.61
C ILE A 332 23.38 -3.37 -9.94
N SER A 333 23.33 -2.34 -9.09
CA SER A 333 22.50 -1.16 -9.33
C SER A 333 22.83 -0.52 -10.69
N GLY A 334 24.12 -0.26 -10.95
CA GLY A 334 24.59 0.31 -12.21
C GLY A 334 24.20 -0.52 -13.45
N MET A 335 24.22 -1.85 -13.37
CA MET A 335 23.75 -2.72 -14.46
C MET A 335 22.25 -2.54 -14.74
N PHE A 336 21.40 -2.57 -13.71
CA PHE A 336 19.96 -2.38 -13.87
C PHE A 336 19.63 -0.98 -14.43
N HIS A 337 20.27 0.06 -13.91
CA HIS A 337 20.11 1.43 -14.39
C HIS A 337 20.60 1.59 -15.83
N SER A 338 21.70 0.95 -16.23
CA SER A 338 22.20 0.98 -17.61
C SER A 338 21.24 0.30 -18.59
N ILE A 339 20.65 -0.84 -18.19
CA ILE A 339 19.62 -1.54 -18.96
C ILE A 339 18.40 -0.65 -19.16
N PHE A 340 17.95 0.04 -18.10
CA PHE A 340 16.88 1.02 -18.21
C PHE A 340 17.21 2.13 -19.21
N ILE A 341 18.38 2.77 -19.09
CA ILE A 341 18.77 3.89 -19.97
C ILE A 341 18.75 3.43 -21.44
N TYR A 342 19.33 2.27 -21.73
CA TYR A 342 19.33 1.69 -23.06
C TYR A 342 17.91 1.50 -23.62
N HIS A 343 17.01 0.88 -22.85
CA HIS A 343 15.64 0.66 -23.28
C HIS A 343 14.82 1.96 -23.37
N SER A 344 15.06 2.93 -22.49
CA SER A 344 14.39 4.23 -22.53
C SER A 344 14.77 5.02 -23.80
N ILE A 345 16.04 4.99 -24.20
CA ILE A 345 16.50 5.58 -25.45
C ILE A 345 15.80 4.94 -26.65
N ILE A 346 15.71 3.60 -26.70
CA ILE A 346 14.99 2.87 -27.77
C ILE A 346 13.52 3.27 -27.79
N ASN A 347 12.86 3.25 -26.63
CA ASN A 347 11.44 3.58 -26.52
C ASN A 347 11.15 5.03 -26.96
N ILE A 348 12.04 5.97 -26.67
CA ILE A 348 11.94 7.36 -27.14
C ILE A 348 12.09 7.44 -28.67
N PHE A 349 13.07 6.76 -29.25
CA PHE A 349 13.23 6.73 -30.71
C PHE A 349 12.00 6.16 -31.42
N ASP A 350 11.36 5.16 -30.84
CA ASP A 350 10.13 4.60 -31.40
C ASP A 350 8.96 5.58 -31.31
N LEU A 351 8.85 6.34 -30.21
CA LEU A 351 7.89 7.45 -30.10
C LEU A 351 8.06 8.51 -31.19
N TYR A 352 9.29 8.91 -31.49
CA TYR A 352 9.56 9.89 -32.56
C TYR A 352 9.12 9.41 -33.94
N LYS A 353 9.18 8.09 -34.20
CA LYS A 353 8.69 7.50 -35.45
C LYS A 353 7.16 7.49 -35.53
N TYR A 354 6.44 7.57 -34.41
CA TYR A 354 4.98 7.40 -34.38
C TYR A 354 4.17 8.58 -34.89
N ASP A 355 4.78 9.75 -35.07
CA ASP A 355 4.06 10.91 -35.59
C ASP A 355 3.64 10.79 -37.07
N ASN A 356 4.11 9.76 -37.77
CA ASN A 356 3.72 9.47 -39.15
C ASN A 356 2.58 8.43 -39.26
N TYR A 357 2.03 7.95 -38.15
CA TYR A 357 1.00 6.90 -38.14
C TYR A 357 -0.41 7.47 -38.02
N ASN A 358 -1.40 6.74 -38.54
CA ASN A 358 -2.81 7.09 -38.39
C ASN A 358 -3.26 7.06 -36.92
N TYR A 359 -4.25 7.89 -36.58
CA TYR A 359 -4.72 8.15 -35.21
C TYR A 359 -4.96 6.89 -34.35
N ASN A 360 -5.62 5.87 -34.89
CA ASN A 360 -5.92 4.62 -34.16
C ASN A 360 -4.66 3.81 -33.83
N GLU A 361 -3.66 3.82 -34.70
CA GLU A 361 -2.38 3.16 -34.45
C GLU A 361 -1.54 3.96 -33.45
N LYS A 362 -1.61 5.29 -33.50
CA LYS A 362 -0.95 6.19 -32.54
C LYS A 362 -1.40 5.91 -31.10
N ASN A 363 -2.71 5.86 -30.84
CA ASN A 363 -3.26 5.60 -29.51
C ASN A 363 -2.87 4.21 -28.96
N LYS A 364 -2.94 3.17 -29.80
CA LYS A 364 -2.57 1.81 -29.39
C LYS A 364 -1.09 1.71 -29.02
N LYS A 365 -0.21 2.34 -29.81
CA LYS A 365 1.24 2.32 -29.58
C LYS A 365 1.67 3.21 -28.41
N GLN A 366 0.99 4.34 -28.16
CA GLN A 366 1.20 5.16 -26.97
C GLN A 366 0.87 4.40 -25.67
N SER A 367 -0.23 3.64 -25.65
CA SER A 367 -0.57 2.79 -24.50
C SER A 367 0.47 1.68 -24.26
N GLN A 368 0.99 1.07 -25.33
CA GLN A 368 2.06 0.08 -25.24
C GLN A 368 3.38 0.70 -24.75
N PHE A 369 3.73 1.89 -25.24
CA PHE A 369 4.88 2.66 -24.78
C PHE A 369 4.83 2.89 -23.26
N LEU A 370 3.72 3.42 -22.75
CA LEU A 370 3.57 3.71 -21.32
C LEU A 370 3.74 2.45 -20.46
N LYS A 371 3.11 1.35 -20.85
CA LYS A 371 3.21 0.08 -20.10
C LYS A 371 4.65 -0.43 -20.04
N LEU A 372 5.33 -0.50 -21.18
CA LEU A 372 6.69 -1.01 -21.25
C LEU A 372 7.68 -0.08 -20.54
N HIS A 373 7.56 1.23 -20.77
CA HIS A 373 8.41 2.24 -20.15
C HIS A 373 8.24 2.24 -18.62
N ASN A 374 7.02 2.20 -18.10
CA ASN A 374 6.76 2.17 -16.66
C ASN A 374 7.32 0.92 -15.97
N VAL A 375 7.19 -0.26 -16.60
CA VAL A 375 7.77 -1.50 -16.05
C VAL A 375 9.30 -1.42 -15.98
N ILE A 376 9.92 -0.89 -17.04
CA ILE A 376 11.39 -0.75 -17.12
C ILE A 376 11.89 0.34 -16.17
N MET A 377 11.13 1.42 -15.95
CA MET A 377 11.41 2.46 -14.94
C MET A 377 11.43 1.89 -13.51
N ILE A 378 10.44 1.09 -13.15
CA ILE A 378 10.22 0.66 -11.75
C ILE A 378 11.24 -0.40 -11.31
N LEU A 379 11.70 -1.26 -12.21
CA LEU A 379 12.52 -2.41 -11.84
C LEU A 379 13.87 -2.03 -11.19
N PRO A 380 14.71 -1.13 -11.76
CA PRO A 380 15.95 -0.71 -11.11
C PRO A 380 15.73 -0.07 -9.74
N ILE A 381 14.72 0.81 -9.65
CA ILE A 381 14.36 1.49 -8.40
C ILE A 381 13.97 0.47 -7.32
N SER A 382 13.23 -0.57 -7.71
CA SER A 382 12.82 -1.63 -6.78
C SER A 382 14.02 -2.42 -6.24
N VAL A 383 15.04 -2.65 -7.07
CA VAL A 383 16.30 -3.30 -6.65
C VAL A 383 17.05 -2.41 -5.67
N ASP A 384 17.17 -1.11 -5.95
CA ASP A 384 17.82 -0.15 -5.06
C ASP A 384 17.10 0.00 -3.73
N VAL A 385 15.76 0.00 -3.72
CA VAL A 385 14.95 -0.02 -2.49
C VAL A 385 15.28 -1.22 -1.61
N LEU A 386 15.51 -2.40 -2.20
CA LEU A 386 15.93 -3.59 -1.45
C LEU A 386 17.35 -3.44 -0.90
N PHE A 387 18.28 -2.89 -1.68
CA PHE A 387 19.64 -2.60 -1.20
C PHE A 387 19.63 -1.66 0.01
N VAL A 388 18.89 -0.56 -0.07
CA VAL A 388 18.77 0.36 1.06
C VAL A 388 18.14 -0.34 2.26
N TYR A 389 17.05 -1.08 2.07
CA TYR A 389 16.40 -1.84 3.14
C TYR A 389 17.37 -2.79 3.86
N PHE A 390 18.17 -3.57 3.13
CA PHE A 390 19.11 -4.52 3.72
C PHE A 390 20.28 -3.84 4.45
N ASN A 391 20.55 -2.57 4.18
CA ASN A 391 21.61 -1.80 4.80
C ASN A 391 21.08 -0.77 5.82
N SER A 392 19.78 -0.75 6.09
CA SER A 392 19.14 0.04 7.15
C SER A 392 18.94 -0.78 8.43
N SER A 393 18.82 -0.12 9.58
CA SER A 393 18.24 -0.76 10.77
C SER A 393 16.79 -1.13 10.54
N ASN A 394 16.28 -2.18 11.21
CA ASN A 394 14.89 -2.65 11.03
C ASN A 394 13.85 -1.55 11.21
N ASP A 395 14.01 -0.68 12.22
CA ASP A 395 13.07 0.41 12.52
C ASP A 395 12.90 1.37 11.32
N ILE A 396 14.00 1.69 10.64
CA ILE A 396 14.02 2.57 9.47
C ILE A 396 13.63 1.79 8.22
N GLY A 397 14.26 0.62 8.00
CA GLY A 397 14.09 -0.21 6.82
C GLY A 397 12.64 -0.66 6.61
N ILE A 398 11.94 -1.12 7.66
CA ILE A 398 10.53 -1.53 7.57
C ILE A 398 9.65 -0.34 7.16
N SER A 399 9.86 0.83 7.79
CA SER A 399 9.09 2.04 7.49
C SER A 399 9.35 2.54 6.06
N PHE A 400 10.60 2.46 5.61
CA PHE A 400 11.01 2.77 4.25
C PHE A 400 10.35 1.83 3.23
N LEU A 401 10.42 0.51 3.45
CA LEU A 401 9.81 -0.49 2.56
C LEU A 401 8.28 -0.31 2.50
N LEU A 402 7.64 -0.05 3.64
CA LEU A 402 6.21 0.22 3.70
C LEU A 402 5.82 1.47 2.90
N THR A 403 6.63 2.53 2.97
CA THR A 403 6.42 3.75 2.17
C THR A 403 6.48 3.45 0.67
N ASN A 404 7.41 2.59 0.23
CA ASN A 404 7.49 2.14 -1.16
C ASN A 404 6.28 1.29 -1.57
N ILE A 405 5.77 0.42 -0.69
CA ILE A 405 4.53 -0.32 -0.93
C ILE A 405 3.34 0.65 -1.06
N LEU A 406 3.25 1.68 -0.20
CA LEU A 406 2.23 2.72 -0.32
C LEU A 406 2.28 3.46 -1.65
N ILE A 407 3.48 3.78 -2.15
CA ILE A 407 3.67 4.37 -3.48
C ILE A 407 3.11 3.43 -4.55
N GLY A 408 3.46 2.14 -4.51
CA GLY A 408 2.94 1.14 -5.45
C GLY A 408 1.40 1.03 -5.41
N LEU A 409 0.82 0.95 -4.22
CA LEU A 409 -0.64 0.90 -4.03
C LEU A 409 -1.33 2.18 -4.52
N LEU A 410 -0.74 3.35 -4.27
CA LEU A 410 -1.25 4.62 -4.75
C LEU A 410 -1.35 4.65 -6.28
N MET A 411 -0.33 4.15 -6.97
CA MET A 411 -0.30 4.08 -8.45
C MET A 411 -1.25 3.02 -9.01
N ILE A 412 -1.49 1.92 -8.29
CA ILE A 412 -2.44 0.88 -8.72
C ILE A 412 -3.89 1.33 -8.53
N VAL A 413 -4.20 1.96 -7.40
CA VAL A 413 -5.58 2.30 -7.04
C VAL A 413 -5.99 3.67 -7.60
N GLU A 414 -5.06 4.62 -7.71
CA GLU A 414 -5.31 6.02 -8.11
C GLU A 414 -6.47 6.65 -7.32
N PRO A 415 -6.37 6.73 -5.97
CA PRO A 415 -7.46 7.16 -5.10
C PRO A 415 -7.89 8.61 -5.35
N PHE A 416 -7.01 9.45 -5.88
CA PHE A 416 -7.26 10.89 -6.02
C PHE A 416 -7.37 11.34 -7.47
N TYR A 417 -7.64 10.41 -8.40
CA TYR A 417 -7.71 10.68 -9.84
C TYR A 417 -6.51 11.49 -10.33
N LYS A 418 -6.69 12.72 -10.83
CA LYS A 418 -5.60 13.57 -11.34
C LYS A 418 -4.64 14.01 -10.23
N LEU A 419 -5.14 14.22 -9.00
CA LEU A 419 -4.28 14.55 -7.84
C LEU A 419 -3.54 13.33 -7.26
N THR A 420 -3.69 12.13 -7.82
CA THR A 420 -2.88 10.97 -7.42
C THR A 420 -1.40 11.26 -7.59
N HIS A 421 -1.02 12.01 -8.64
CA HIS A 421 0.37 12.38 -8.88
C HIS A 421 0.92 13.33 -7.79
N VAL A 422 0.09 14.22 -7.26
CA VAL A 422 0.45 15.06 -6.10
C VAL A 422 0.68 14.19 -4.85
N ALA A 423 -0.21 13.23 -4.59
CA ALA A 423 -0.03 12.30 -3.47
C ALA A 423 1.23 11.42 -3.65
N PHE A 424 1.59 11.09 -4.89
CA PHE A 424 2.82 10.35 -5.23
C PHE A 424 4.05 11.17 -4.83
N HIS A 425 4.11 12.44 -5.24
CA HIS A 425 5.16 13.38 -4.80
C HIS A 425 5.20 13.54 -3.28
N GLY A 426 4.04 13.56 -2.62
CA GLY A 426 3.95 13.60 -1.15
C GLY A 426 4.58 12.37 -0.49
N LEU A 427 4.32 11.18 -1.01
CA LEU A 427 4.95 9.95 -0.53
C LEU A 427 6.44 9.88 -0.84
N LEU A 428 6.90 10.47 -1.96
CA LEU A 428 8.33 10.58 -2.25
C LEU A 428 9.08 11.47 -1.24
N ILE A 429 8.41 12.45 -0.62
CA ILE A 429 8.97 13.23 0.49
C ILE A 429 9.12 12.37 1.74
N VAL A 430 8.10 11.57 2.06
CA VAL A 430 8.17 10.61 3.19
C VAL A 430 9.23 9.53 2.93
N GLN A 431 9.36 9.07 1.69
CA GLN A 431 10.40 8.14 1.28
C GLN A 431 11.79 8.77 1.50
N ASN A 432 11.99 10.03 1.08
CA ASN A 432 13.23 10.76 1.28
C ASN A 432 13.58 10.93 2.77
N TYR A 433 12.58 11.19 3.62
CA TYR A 433 12.78 11.26 5.07
C TYR A 433 13.44 9.97 5.60
N TYR A 434 12.90 8.81 5.27
CA TYR A 434 13.46 7.52 5.71
C TYR A 434 14.81 7.19 5.06
N LEU A 435 15.02 7.56 3.79
CA LEU A 435 16.32 7.44 3.12
C LEU A 435 17.40 8.25 3.86
N SER A 436 17.13 9.53 4.14
CA SER A 436 18.08 10.39 4.84
C SER A 436 18.36 9.91 6.27
N LEU A 437 17.36 9.34 6.96
CA LEU A 437 17.57 8.69 8.26
C LEU A 437 18.47 7.45 8.13
N SER A 438 18.22 6.59 7.12
CA SER A 438 19.03 5.39 6.89
C SER A 438 20.50 5.71 6.65
N HIS A 439 20.80 6.79 5.92
CA HIS A 439 22.17 7.21 5.67
C HIS A 439 22.85 7.83 6.91
N SER A 440 22.05 8.22 7.91
CA SER A 440 22.51 8.86 9.15
C SER A 440 22.68 7.90 10.32
N SER A 441 22.07 6.72 10.26
CA SER A 441 22.46 5.56 11.06
C SER A 441 23.78 4.97 10.58
#